data_AF-A0A0P1BGF3-F1
#
_entry.id   AF-A0A0P1BGF3-F1
#
_cell.length_a   1.000
_cell.length_b   1.000
_cell.length_c   1.000
_cell.angle_alpha   90.00
_cell.angle_beta   90.00
_cell.angle_gamma   90.00
#
_symmetry.space_group_name_H-M   'P 1'
#
loop_
_entity.id
_entity.type
_entity.pdbx_description
1 polymer ?
#
loop_
_entity_poly.entity_id
_entity_poly.type
_entity_poly.pdbx_seq_one_letter_code
_entity_poly.pdbx_strand_id
1 'polypeptide(L)'
;MRPSAPVESGMPTGKKYMGWWGDFGGPKQKGLIQYSISPFQQNPMKGALHGYLFFGFKRIMARMTYFGIPFAAGYGIYSWSVAKNEFYNSKEGHRLLAEHEE
;
A
#
# COMPACT_ATOMS: atom_id res chain seq x y z
N MET A 1 19.41 -37.89 36.81
CA MET A 1 18.12 -37.94 36.08
C MET A 1 18.39 -37.65 34.62
N ARG A 2 18.04 -38.56 33.70
CA ARG A 2 18.12 -38.27 32.25
C ARG A 2 16.94 -37.35 31.92
N PRO A 3 17.12 -36.18 31.30
CA PRO A 3 15.99 -35.36 30.89
C PRO A 3 15.15 -36.17 29.91
N SER A 4 13.88 -36.41 30.26
CA SER A 4 12.90 -37.01 29.37
C SER A 4 12.66 -36.05 28.20
N ALA A 5 12.58 -36.59 26.99
CA ALA A 5 12.33 -35.80 25.79
C ALA A 5 11.04 -34.98 25.95
N PRO A 6 11.00 -33.72 25.45
CA PRO A 6 9.77 -32.93 25.47
C PRO A 6 8.67 -33.69 24.72
N VAL A 7 7.52 -33.85 25.38
CA VAL A 7 6.34 -34.48 24.79
C VAL A 7 5.71 -33.48 23.81
N GLU A 8 5.92 -33.70 22.52
CA GLU A 8 5.16 -32.99 21.48
C GLU A 8 3.82 -33.71 21.30
N SER A 9 2.72 -33.01 21.59
CA SER A 9 1.37 -33.59 21.66
C SER A 9 0.68 -33.83 20.31
N GLY A 10 1.39 -33.70 19.17
CA GLY A 10 0.81 -33.75 17.83
C GLY A 10 1.64 -34.53 16.80
N MET A 11 1.00 -34.87 15.67
CA MET A 11 1.68 -35.45 14.50
C MET A 11 2.75 -34.47 13.98
N PRO A 12 3.95 -34.95 13.58
CA PRO A 12 4.99 -34.10 13.03
C PRO A 12 4.47 -33.28 11.84
N THR A 13 4.66 -31.96 11.90
CA THR A 13 4.30 -31.07 10.79
C THR A 13 5.51 -30.83 9.87
N GLY A 14 5.26 -30.66 8.57
CA GLY A 14 6.31 -30.45 7.58
C GLY A 14 7.13 -29.17 7.81
N LYS A 15 8.23 -29.01 7.06
CA LYS A 15 9.08 -27.82 7.14
C LYS A 15 8.29 -26.56 6.75
N LYS A 16 8.47 -25.49 7.53
CA LYS A 16 7.83 -24.18 7.33
C LYS A 16 8.90 -23.09 7.29
N TYR A 17 8.59 -21.97 6.66
CA TYR A 17 9.47 -20.79 6.61
C TYR A 17 9.37 -19.91 7.87
N MET A 18 8.53 -20.27 8.83
CA MET A 18 8.35 -19.53 10.08
C MET A 18 8.01 -20.49 11.22
N GLY A 19 8.72 -20.35 12.34
CA GLY A 19 8.46 -21.10 13.58
C GLY A 19 7.78 -20.24 14.65
N TRP A 20 8.24 -20.33 15.91
CA TRP A 20 7.65 -19.64 17.07
C TRP A 20 8.68 -18.82 17.84
N TRP A 21 8.27 -18.16 18.93
CA TRP A 21 9.18 -17.49 19.85
C TRP A 21 10.28 -18.46 20.32
N GLY A 22 11.54 -18.07 20.08
CA GLY A 22 12.72 -18.91 20.36
C GLY A 22 13.27 -19.68 19.16
N ASP A 23 12.46 -19.92 18.12
CA ASP A 23 12.86 -20.59 16.87
C ASP A 23 12.08 -20.02 15.68
N PHE A 24 12.31 -18.75 15.33
CA PHE A 24 11.57 -18.07 14.27
C PHE A 24 11.93 -18.57 12.85
N GLY A 25 13.04 -19.30 12.68
CA GLY A 25 13.55 -19.71 11.37
C GLY A 25 14.36 -18.65 10.61
N GLY A 26 14.71 -17.54 11.27
CA GLY A 26 15.57 -16.49 10.71
C GLY A 26 17.07 -16.82 10.76
N PRO A 27 17.92 -16.01 10.11
CA PRO A 27 19.36 -16.17 10.21
C PRO A 27 19.84 -15.94 11.65
N LYS A 28 20.97 -16.57 12.01
CA LYS A 28 21.59 -16.36 13.32
C LYS A 28 22.09 -14.91 13.44
N GLN A 29 21.62 -14.21 14.47
CA GLN A 29 22.00 -12.82 14.75
C GLN A 29 22.93 -12.77 15.97
N LYS A 30 24.07 -12.08 15.86
CA LYS A 30 25.03 -11.88 16.95
C LYS A 30 25.59 -10.47 16.89
N GLY A 31 25.70 -9.81 18.05
CA GLY A 31 26.30 -8.46 18.15
C GLY A 31 25.34 -7.28 17.91
N LEU A 32 24.05 -7.53 17.71
CA LEU A 32 23.03 -6.49 17.63
C LEU A 32 22.51 -6.17 19.03
N ILE A 33 22.69 -4.93 19.49
CA ILE A 33 22.18 -4.46 20.78
C ILE A 33 21.06 -3.46 20.50
N GLN A 34 19.86 -3.71 21.04
CA GLN A 34 18.68 -2.88 20.85
C GLN A 34 18.30 -2.22 22.18
N TYR A 35 18.05 -0.92 22.13
CA TYR A 35 17.57 -0.14 23.27
C TYR A 35 16.16 0.38 22.98
N SER A 36 15.32 0.45 24.00
CA SER A 36 13.99 1.04 23.93
C SER A 36 13.67 1.77 25.25
N ILE A 37 12.78 2.76 25.18
CA ILE A 37 12.29 3.51 26.34
C ILE A 37 10.83 3.13 26.56
N SER A 38 10.40 3.03 27.81
CA SER A 38 8.99 2.75 28.15
C SER A 38 8.05 3.77 27.50
N PRO A 39 6.94 3.36 26.87
CA PRO A 39 5.97 4.29 26.28
C PRO A 39 5.41 5.31 27.30
N PHE A 40 5.31 4.95 28.57
CA PHE A 40 4.85 5.83 29.65
C PHE A 40 5.84 6.96 30.00
N GLN A 41 7.08 6.86 29.51
CA GLN A 41 8.11 7.90 29.68
C GLN A 41 8.23 8.80 28.45
N GLN A 42 7.42 8.59 27.42
CA GLN A 42 7.46 9.34 26.17
C GLN A 42 6.15 10.09 25.95
N ASN A 43 6.21 11.21 25.23
CA ASN A 43 5.00 11.86 24.73
C ASN A 43 4.56 11.16 23.41
N PRO A 44 3.39 10.51 23.39
CA PRO A 44 2.98 9.64 22.29
C PRO A 44 2.77 10.36 20.95
N MET A 45 2.45 11.66 20.96
CA MET A 45 2.17 12.44 19.74
C MET A 45 3.23 13.51 19.45
N LYS A 46 4.39 13.45 20.11
CA LYS A 46 5.46 14.41 19.89
C LYS A 46 5.88 14.41 18.41
N GLY A 47 5.65 15.53 17.73
CA GLY A 47 6.01 15.70 16.32
C GLY A 47 5.04 15.04 15.33
N ALA A 48 3.88 14.52 15.76
CA ALA A 48 2.94 13.86 14.86
C ALA A 48 2.46 14.77 13.71
N LEU A 49 2.08 16.01 14.01
CA LEU A 49 1.59 16.98 13.00
C LEU A 49 2.69 17.38 12.00
N HIS A 50 3.82 17.86 12.50
CA HIS A 50 4.97 18.22 11.66
C HIS A 50 5.44 17.01 10.84
N GLY A 51 5.51 15.84 11.47
CA GLY A 51 5.90 14.59 10.84
C GLY A 51 4.97 14.20 9.70
N TYR A 52 3.66 14.25 9.94
CA TYR A 52 2.65 13.90 8.96
C TYR A 52 2.65 14.88 7.78
N LEU A 53 2.69 16.19 8.04
CA LEU A 53 2.64 17.19 6.96
C LEU A 53 3.84 17.08 6.03
N PHE A 54 5.06 17.10 6.57
CA PHE A 54 6.26 17.15 5.72
C PHE A 54 6.66 15.77 5.19
N PHE A 55 6.72 14.74 6.04
CA PHE A 55 7.13 13.41 5.59
C PHE A 55 6.00 12.65 4.91
N GLY A 56 4.73 12.88 5.29
CA GLY A 56 3.58 12.33 4.58
C GLY A 56 3.50 12.87 3.16
N PHE A 57 3.60 14.19 2.97
CA PHE A 57 3.67 14.79 1.64
C PHE A 57 4.84 14.23 0.83
N LYS A 58 6.05 14.20 1.40
CA LYS A 58 7.24 13.63 0.72
C LYS A 58 7.00 12.19 0.28
N ARG A 59 6.36 11.36 1.11
CA ARG A 59 6.08 9.95 0.80
C ARG A 59 5.06 9.79 -0.32
N ILE A 60 4.01 10.62 -0.32
CA ILE A 60 2.98 10.62 -1.37
C ILE A 60 3.59 11.06 -2.69
N MET A 61 4.33 12.17 -2.70
CA MET A 61 4.96 12.70 -3.92
C MET A 61 5.96 11.72 -4.53
N ALA A 62 6.74 11.00 -3.71
CA ALA A 62 7.67 9.98 -4.19
C ALA A 62 6.98 8.82 -4.92
N ARG A 63 5.68 8.60 -4.70
CA ARG A 63 4.88 7.55 -5.37
C ARG A 63 3.85 8.11 -6.35
N MET A 64 3.73 9.43 -6.45
CA MET A 64 2.72 10.11 -7.27
C MET A 64 2.76 9.66 -8.72
N THR A 65 3.93 9.38 -9.29
CA THR A 65 4.02 8.94 -10.69
C THR A 65 3.28 7.62 -10.94
N TYR A 66 3.26 6.70 -9.97
CA TYR A 66 2.64 5.38 -10.16
C TYR A 66 1.11 5.41 -10.15
N PHE A 67 0.50 6.35 -9.42
CA PHE A 67 -0.95 6.45 -9.35
C PHE A 67 -1.49 7.71 -10.04
N GLY A 68 -0.80 8.85 -9.90
CA GLY A 68 -1.20 10.13 -10.45
C GLY A 68 -1.29 10.12 -11.97
N ILE A 69 -0.36 9.46 -12.68
CA ILE A 69 -0.44 9.32 -14.14
C ILE A 69 -1.68 8.53 -14.57
N PRO A 70 -1.92 7.28 -14.09
CA PRO A 70 -3.10 6.53 -14.50
C PRO A 70 -4.42 7.20 -14.07
N PHE A 71 -4.46 7.87 -12.91
CA PHE A 71 -5.65 8.63 -12.51
C PHE A 71 -5.90 9.85 -13.40
N ALA A 72 -4.86 10.62 -13.73
CA ALA A 72 -4.99 11.77 -14.62
C ALA A 72 -5.41 11.34 -16.02
N ALA A 73 -4.81 10.27 -16.55
CA ALA A 73 -5.19 9.71 -17.85
C ALA A 73 -6.63 9.19 -17.85
N GLY A 74 -7.02 8.42 -16.83
CA GLY A 74 -8.38 7.90 -16.70
C GLY A 74 -9.42 9.00 -16.62
N TYR A 75 -9.17 10.03 -15.80
CA TYR A 75 -10.06 11.18 -15.67
C TYR A 75 -10.13 12.01 -16.96
N GLY A 76 -8.99 12.20 -17.65
CA GLY A 76 -8.95 12.90 -18.93
C GLY A 76 -9.72 12.19 -20.05
N ILE A 77 -9.59 10.87 -20.14
CA ILE A 77 -10.36 10.06 -21.09
C ILE A 77 -11.86 10.10 -20.75
N TYR A 78 -12.19 10.00 -19.46
CA TYR A 78 -13.57 10.04 -18.99
C TYR A 78 -14.25 11.38 -19.33
N SER A 79 -13.63 12.51 -18.99
CA SER A 79 -14.21 13.84 -19.24
C SER A 79 -14.36 14.12 -20.73
N TRP A 80 -13.38 13.73 -21.55
CA TRP A 80 -13.48 13.79 -23.01
C TRP A 80 -14.64 12.94 -23.55
N SER A 81 -14.80 11.71 -23.04
CA SER A 81 -15.84 10.80 -23.51
C SER A 81 -17.25 11.32 -23.19
N VAL A 82 -17.43 11.90 -22.00
CA VAL A 82 -18.71 12.50 -21.59
C VAL A 82 -19.05 13.69 -22.48
N ALA A 83 -18.13 14.65 -22.65
CA ALA A 83 -18.37 15.82 -23.48
C ALA A 83 -18.65 15.44 -24.95
N LYS A 84 -17.93 14.44 -25.47
CA LYS A 84 -18.14 13.93 -26.82
C LYS A 84 -19.49 13.22 -26.97
N ASN A 85 -19.91 12.44 -25.96
CA ASN A 85 -21.22 11.81 -25.95
C ASN A 85 -22.36 12.84 -25.90
N GLU A 86 -22.24 13.87 -25.08
CA GLU A 86 -23.21 14.97 -25.03
C GLU A 86 -23.28 15.72 -26.37
N PHE A 87 -22.14 15.99 -27.00
CA PHE A 87 -22.10 16.60 -28.32
C PHE A 87 -22.82 15.75 -29.37
N TYR A 88 -22.57 14.44 -29.42
CA TYR A 88 -23.24 13.55 -30.38
C TYR A 88 -24.75 13.43 -30.17
N ASN A 89 -25.23 13.57 -28.94
CA ASN A 89 -26.66 13.61 -28.62
C ASN A 89 -27.26 15.02 -28.73
N SER A 90 -26.49 16.01 -29.16
CA SER A 90 -26.97 17.38 -29.39
C SER A 90 -27.50 17.55 -30.82
N LYS A 91 -28.35 18.56 -31.04
CA LYS A 91 -28.88 18.87 -32.38
C LYS A 91 -27.79 19.19 -33.40
N GLU A 92 -26.74 19.89 -32.97
CA GLU A 92 -25.61 20.24 -33.83
C GLU A 92 -24.77 19.00 -34.16
N GLY A 93 -24.55 18.12 -33.18
CA GLY A 93 -23.86 16.85 -33.39
C GLY A 93 -24.57 15.95 -34.38
N HIS A 94 -25.90 15.82 -34.29
CA HIS A 94 -26.69 15.08 -35.26
C HIS A 94 -26.60 15.66 -36.68
N ARG A 95 -26.59 16.99 -36.83
CA ARG A 95 -26.42 17.64 -38.13
C ARG A 95 -25.05 17.36 -38.75
N LEU A 96 -23.99 17.53 -37.97
CA LEU A 96 -22.62 17.32 -38.43
C LEU A 96 -22.31 15.85 -38.73
N LEU A 97 -22.91 14.91 -37.99
CA LEU A 97 -22.80 13.48 -38.28
C LEU A 97 -23.57 13.10 -39.56
N ALA A 98 -24.79 13.61 -39.73
CA ALA A 98 -25.59 13.33 -40.93
C ALA A 98 -24.96 13.90 -42.20
N GLU A 99 -24.38 15.11 -42.13
CA GLU A 99 -23.66 15.73 -43.25
C GLU A 99 -22.35 15.01 -43.61
N HIS A 100 -21.80 14.19 -42.69
CA HIS A 100 -20.59 13.40 -42.92
C HIS A 100 -20.87 11.97 -43.41
N GLU A 101 -22.14 11.54 -43.41
CA GLU A 101 -22.61 10.24 -43.93
C GLU A 101 -23.13 10.31 -45.38
N GLU A 102 -23.43 11.51 -45.90
CA GLU A 102 -23.67 11.77 -47.34
C GLU A 102 -22.36 11.97 -48.12
#